data_AF-A0A1E3CCP2-F1
#
_entry.id   AF-A0A1E3CCP2-F1
#
_cell.length_a   1.000
_cell.length_b   1.000
_cell.length_c   1.000
_cell.angle_alpha   90.00
_cell.angle_beta   90.00
_cell.angle_gamma   90.00
#
_symmetry.space_group_name_H-M   'P 1'
#
loop_
_entity.id
_entity.type
_entity.pdbx_description
1 polymer ?
#
loop_
_entity_poly.entity_id
_entity_poly.type
_entity_poly.pdbx_seq_one_letter_code
_entity_poly.pdbx_strand_id
1 'polypeptide(L)'
;MKGLKKLALATAVAAAPFAAHADLKALDDSAMGNVTGQAGVSIELETEVSIGEFRYTDEGYLSVNDIYIGGGTVERDGSGTVTGVSGLLDDLLIDIDVEADGDAYIDVHSISGAPIDFAVGVGSASLNATDGSGDTTLLASDIGIEGGLAQLNIRVDTATDDLIMNVGFNVTDMDMDVDFLGVNIRDMRVMGANFLETGGAGVDPTDPTTLANAYAFATITVGKGTSAATGGDALEIAIPDFRADIIVGAVEIGGASIGSFQMDNLAVTNTNMKVYGH
;
A
#
# COMPACT_ATOMS: atom_id res chain seq x y z
N MET A 1 6.87 73.56 43.26
CA MET A 1 6.71 72.47 42.27
C MET A 1 7.18 71.11 42.80
N LYS A 2 6.58 70.54 43.87
CA LYS A 2 6.93 69.20 44.38
C LYS A 2 5.74 68.20 44.47
N GLY A 3 4.49 68.67 44.37
CA GLY A 3 3.29 67.81 44.39
C GLY A 3 2.85 67.30 43.00
N LEU A 4 3.05 68.11 41.95
CA LEU A 4 2.53 67.81 40.61
C LEU A 4 3.22 66.62 39.92
N LYS A 5 4.49 66.34 40.27
CA LYS A 5 5.27 65.22 39.71
C LYS A 5 4.89 63.85 40.29
N LYS A 6 4.31 63.81 41.50
CA LYS A 6 3.91 62.56 42.18
C LYS A 6 2.51 62.12 41.76
N LEU A 7 1.59 63.06 41.50
CA LEU A 7 0.27 62.74 40.96
C LEU A 7 0.35 62.18 39.53
N ALA A 8 1.19 62.76 38.66
CA ALA A 8 1.32 62.29 37.28
C ALA A 8 1.88 60.86 37.15
N LEU A 9 2.74 60.45 38.08
CA LEU A 9 3.31 59.10 38.09
C LEU A 9 2.31 58.06 38.64
N ALA A 10 1.48 58.43 39.63
CA ALA A 10 0.43 57.56 40.16
C ALA A 10 -0.71 57.33 39.14
N THR A 11 -1.05 58.32 38.31
CA THR A 11 -1.98 58.11 37.18
C THR A 11 -1.37 57.28 36.05
N ALA A 12 -0.07 57.39 35.79
CA ALA A 12 0.60 56.57 34.78
C ALA A 12 0.68 55.08 35.18
N VAL A 13 0.90 54.78 36.46
CA VAL A 13 0.97 53.40 36.98
C VAL A 13 -0.42 52.77 37.12
N ALA A 14 -1.46 53.56 37.41
CA ALA A 14 -2.85 53.09 37.46
C ALA A 14 -3.48 52.86 36.06
N ALA A 15 -2.93 53.49 35.01
CA ALA A 15 -3.36 53.28 33.62
C ALA A 15 -2.65 52.12 32.90
N ALA A 16 -1.51 51.66 33.43
CA ALA A 16 -0.73 50.57 32.86
C ALA A 16 -1.41 49.16 32.85
N PRO A 17 -2.29 48.76 33.80
CA PRO A 17 -2.78 47.39 33.83
C PRO A 17 -3.87 47.08 32.79
N PHE A 18 -4.39 48.08 32.07
CA PHE A 18 -5.41 47.87 31.04
C PHE A 18 -4.85 47.61 29.64
N ALA A 19 -3.53 47.70 29.46
CA ALA A 19 -2.87 47.42 28.17
C ALA A 19 -2.38 45.96 28.03
N ALA A 20 -2.53 45.15 29.09
CA ALA A 20 -2.27 43.72 29.06
C ALA A 20 -3.59 42.94 29.10
N HIS A 21 -4.58 43.38 28.31
CA HIS A 21 -5.60 42.44 27.89
C HIS A 21 -4.91 41.50 26.91
N ALA A 22 -4.82 40.21 27.25
CA ALA A 22 -4.63 39.19 26.24
C ALA A 22 -5.72 39.44 25.19
N ASP A 23 -5.29 39.85 24.01
CA ASP A 23 -6.15 40.15 22.87
C ASP A 23 -6.73 38.81 22.43
N LEU A 24 -7.77 38.36 23.14
CA LEU A 24 -8.57 37.21 22.75
C LEU A 24 -9.32 37.63 21.51
N LYS A 25 -8.64 37.51 20.36
CA LYS A 25 -9.24 37.64 19.05
C LYS A 25 -10.29 36.55 18.96
N ALA A 26 -11.56 36.94 19.12
CA ALA A 26 -12.67 36.05 18.84
C ALA A 26 -12.48 35.51 17.42
N LEU A 27 -12.43 34.19 17.29
CA LEU A 27 -12.47 33.54 15.99
C LEU A 27 -13.75 34.02 15.30
N ASP A 28 -13.57 34.79 14.22
CA ASP A 28 -14.66 35.26 13.39
C ASP A 28 -15.38 34.03 12.81
N ASP A 29 -16.70 33.95 12.94
CA ASP A 29 -17.49 32.86 12.35
C ASP A 29 -17.27 32.77 10.83
N SER A 30 -16.87 33.87 10.18
CA SER A 30 -16.40 33.86 8.77
C SER A 30 -15.13 33.04 8.57
N ALA A 31 -14.17 33.09 9.51
CA ALA A 31 -12.96 32.27 9.49
C ALA A 31 -13.26 30.81 9.85
N MET A 32 -14.27 30.56 10.69
CA MET A 32 -14.76 29.20 11.00
C MET A 32 -15.66 28.62 9.91
N GLY A 33 -16.33 29.45 9.12
CA GLY A 33 -17.16 29.03 7.98
C GLY A 33 -16.36 28.40 6.85
N ASN A 34 -15.08 28.77 6.71
CA ASN A 34 -14.13 28.11 5.81
C ASN A 34 -13.77 26.67 6.24
N VAL A 35 -14.00 26.31 7.50
CA VAL A 35 -13.70 24.97 8.04
C VAL A 35 -14.91 24.03 7.88
N THR A 36 -16.14 24.57 7.86
CA THR A 36 -17.38 23.76 7.81
C THR A 36 -17.97 23.59 6.41
N GLY A 37 -17.19 23.87 5.34
CA GLY A 37 -17.66 23.83 3.94
C GLY A 37 -16.78 23.01 3.00
N GLN A 38 -15.87 22.19 3.53
CA GLN A 38 -15.04 21.31 2.70
C GLN A 38 -15.86 20.06 2.35
N ALA A 39 -15.99 19.77 1.05
CA ALA A 39 -16.45 18.48 0.58
C ALA A 39 -15.28 17.49 0.79
N GLY A 40 -15.57 16.36 1.41
CA GLY A 40 -14.58 15.32 1.65
C GLY A 40 -13.63 15.56 2.82
N VAL A 41 -12.66 14.65 2.92
CA VAL A 41 -11.57 14.63 3.91
C VAL A 41 -10.28 14.26 3.19
N SER A 42 -9.27 15.11 3.31
CA SER A 42 -7.90 14.82 2.89
C SER A 42 -7.06 14.35 4.08
N ILE A 43 -6.29 13.28 3.91
CA ILE A 43 -5.43 12.69 4.94
C ILE A 43 -4.02 12.57 4.39
N GLU A 44 -3.06 13.30 4.98
CA GLU A 44 -1.63 13.09 4.77
C GLU A 44 -1.15 11.98 5.70
N LEU A 45 -0.41 10.99 5.17
CA LEU A 45 0.04 9.83 5.92
C LEU A 45 1.54 9.55 5.67
N GLU A 46 2.27 9.31 6.75
CA GLU A 46 3.61 8.72 6.69
C GLU A 46 3.66 7.57 7.69
N THR A 47 3.95 6.34 7.24
CA THR A 47 3.85 5.17 8.12
C THR A 47 4.76 4.02 7.70
N GLU A 48 5.18 3.21 8.67
CA GLU A 48 5.81 1.91 8.43
C GLU A 48 5.04 0.90 9.28
N VAL A 49 4.73 -0.24 8.70
CA VAL A 49 3.91 -1.28 9.32
C VAL A 49 4.76 -2.51 9.57
N SER A 50 4.80 -2.97 10.82
CA SER A 50 5.39 -4.26 11.19
C SER A 50 4.31 -5.13 11.83
N ILE A 51 4.15 -6.35 11.30
CA ILE A 51 3.20 -7.36 11.76
C ILE A 51 3.99 -8.61 12.10
N GLY A 52 3.94 -9.03 13.37
CA GLY A 52 4.69 -10.21 13.82
C GLY A 52 4.17 -11.51 13.21
N GLU A 53 2.85 -11.70 13.13
CA GLU A 53 2.25 -12.88 12.52
C GLU A 53 0.85 -12.58 11.95
N PHE A 54 0.63 -13.05 10.72
CA PHE A 54 -0.70 -13.34 10.20
C PHE A 54 -0.96 -14.85 10.30
N ARG A 55 -2.08 -15.24 10.94
CA ARG A 55 -2.45 -16.66 11.09
C ARG A 55 -3.86 -16.93 10.59
N TYR A 56 -3.99 -17.87 9.67
CA TYR A 56 -5.25 -18.46 9.27
C TYR A 56 -5.36 -19.88 9.85
N THR A 57 -6.43 -20.17 10.60
CA THR A 57 -6.61 -21.44 11.33
C THR A 57 -7.82 -22.21 10.80
N ASP A 58 -7.60 -23.47 10.45
CA ASP A 58 -8.62 -24.44 10.01
C ASP A 58 -8.07 -25.88 10.12
N GLU A 59 -8.40 -26.60 11.21
CA GLU A 59 -7.85 -27.92 11.66
C GLU A 59 -6.31 -28.03 11.78
N GLY A 60 -5.56 -27.16 11.12
CA GLY A 60 -4.19 -26.75 11.32
C GLY A 60 -4.13 -25.22 11.17
N TYR A 61 -2.96 -24.67 10.84
CA TYR A 61 -2.89 -23.25 10.48
C TYR A 61 -1.80 -22.93 9.47
N LEU A 62 -2.08 -21.95 8.63
CA LEU A 62 -1.10 -21.19 7.87
C LEU A 62 -0.64 -20.02 8.74
N SER A 63 0.67 -19.91 8.96
CA SER A 63 1.29 -18.74 9.60
C SER A 63 2.20 -18.04 8.61
N VAL A 64 2.11 -16.71 8.55
CA VAL A 64 3.01 -15.83 7.83
C VAL A 64 3.64 -14.91 8.86
N ASN A 65 4.97 -15.00 9.04
CA ASN A 65 5.71 -14.32 10.10
C ASN A 65 6.56 -13.18 9.55
N ASP A 66 6.80 -12.20 10.43
CA ASP A 66 7.72 -11.09 10.21
C ASP A 66 7.41 -10.33 8.92
N ILE A 67 6.24 -9.69 8.90
CA ILE A 67 5.76 -8.91 7.75
C ILE A 67 6.08 -7.44 8.01
N TYR A 68 6.70 -6.80 7.02
CA TYR A 68 7.11 -5.41 7.03
C TYR A 68 6.56 -4.71 5.78
N ILE A 69 6.03 -3.51 5.93
CA ILE A 69 5.51 -2.69 4.82
C ILE A 69 6.00 -1.26 5.01
N GLY A 70 6.64 -0.72 3.97
CA GLY A 70 7.27 0.59 3.96
C GLY A 70 7.37 1.15 2.54
N GLY A 71 7.98 2.30 2.35
CA GLY A 71 8.16 2.96 1.04
C GLY A 71 9.49 2.64 0.37
N GLY A 72 10.54 2.44 1.17
CA GLY A 72 11.91 2.29 0.68
C GLY A 72 12.22 0.93 0.04
N THR A 73 13.27 0.26 0.55
CA THR A 73 13.74 -1.04 0.03
C THR A 73 13.57 -2.12 1.09
N VAL A 74 13.53 -3.38 0.66
CA VAL A 74 13.57 -4.52 1.58
C VAL A 74 14.96 -4.62 2.19
N GLU A 75 15.02 -4.71 3.52
CA GLU A 75 16.27 -4.91 4.25
C GLU A 75 16.56 -6.39 4.41
N ARG A 76 17.81 -6.75 4.11
CA ARG A 76 18.30 -8.12 4.24
C ARG A 76 19.59 -8.17 5.04
N ASP A 77 19.78 -9.25 5.80
CA ASP A 77 21.04 -9.50 6.48
C ASP A 77 22.13 -10.08 5.55
N GLY A 78 23.30 -10.40 6.10
CA GLY A 78 24.42 -10.95 5.33
C GLY A 78 24.19 -12.35 4.74
N SER A 79 23.12 -13.04 5.14
CA SER A 79 22.65 -14.32 4.58
C SER A 79 21.58 -14.13 3.51
N GLY A 80 21.09 -12.90 3.29
CA GLY A 80 19.97 -12.63 2.39
C GLY A 80 18.60 -12.73 3.08
N THR A 81 18.57 -12.96 4.40
CA THR A 81 17.32 -13.10 5.16
C THR A 81 16.63 -11.76 5.31
N VAL A 82 15.32 -11.70 5.09
CA VAL A 82 14.54 -10.46 5.23
C VAL A 82 14.44 -10.06 6.70
N THR A 83 14.83 -8.82 7.01
CA THR A 83 14.83 -8.28 8.39
C THR A 83 13.94 -7.06 8.58
N GLY A 84 13.43 -6.47 7.50
CA GLY A 84 12.69 -5.22 7.57
C GLY A 84 12.50 -4.55 6.22
N VAL A 85 12.15 -3.27 6.28
CA VAL A 85 12.12 -2.32 5.17
C VAL A 85 12.79 -1.02 5.62
N SER A 86 13.46 -0.31 4.71
CA SER A 86 14.38 0.77 5.07
C SER A 86 13.73 2.17 5.21
N GLY A 87 12.45 2.31 4.85
CA GLY A 87 11.78 3.61 4.81
C GLY A 87 10.27 3.54 5.06
N LEU A 88 9.70 4.67 5.47
CA LEU A 88 8.26 4.85 5.63
C LEU A 88 7.58 4.83 4.26
N LEU A 89 6.34 4.34 4.19
CA LEU A 89 5.38 4.76 3.17
C LEU A 89 5.08 6.24 3.43
N ASP A 90 5.78 7.13 2.74
CA ASP A 90 5.63 8.57 2.86
C ASP A 90 5.06 9.18 1.58
N ASP A 91 4.98 10.52 1.56
CA ASP A 91 4.43 11.27 0.44
C ASP A 91 2.97 10.90 0.10
N LEU A 92 2.23 10.21 0.98
CA LEU A 92 0.85 9.78 0.74
C LEU A 92 -0.16 10.89 1.06
N LEU A 93 -1.06 11.10 0.13
CA LEU A 93 -2.31 11.84 0.32
C LEU A 93 -3.49 10.92 0.00
N ILE A 94 -4.49 10.93 0.87
CA ILE A 94 -5.73 10.15 0.72
C ILE A 94 -6.88 11.13 0.74
N ASP A 95 -7.53 11.30 -0.39
CA ASP A 95 -8.73 12.12 -0.54
C ASP A 95 -9.96 11.23 -0.52
N ILE A 96 -10.86 11.47 0.44
CA ILE A 96 -12.11 10.73 0.60
C ILE A 96 -13.27 11.68 0.39
N ASP A 97 -14.08 11.39 -0.62
CA ASP A 97 -15.33 12.08 -0.90
C ASP A 97 -16.52 11.14 -0.79
N VAL A 98 -17.67 11.71 -0.42
CA VAL A 98 -18.96 11.00 -0.43
C VAL A 98 -19.89 11.73 -1.37
N GLU A 99 -20.33 11.03 -2.42
CA GLU A 99 -21.24 11.53 -3.44
C GLU A 99 -22.68 11.65 -2.88
N ALA A 100 -23.53 12.42 -3.56
CA ALA A 100 -24.88 12.72 -3.08
C ALA A 100 -25.82 11.49 -3.03
N ASP A 101 -25.49 10.45 -3.78
CA ASP A 101 -26.16 9.15 -3.78
C ASP A 101 -25.66 8.20 -2.68
N GLY A 102 -24.58 8.55 -1.98
CA GLY A 102 -24.02 7.78 -0.87
C GLY A 102 -22.77 6.98 -1.23
N ASP A 103 -22.33 7.02 -2.49
CA ASP A 103 -21.10 6.36 -2.91
C ASP A 103 -19.88 7.06 -2.30
N ALA A 104 -18.86 6.28 -1.97
CA ALA A 104 -17.57 6.83 -1.53
C ALA A 104 -16.57 6.74 -2.67
N TYR A 105 -15.85 7.83 -2.92
CA TYR A 105 -14.68 7.87 -3.79
C TYR A 105 -13.45 8.15 -2.94
N ILE A 106 -12.43 7.31 -3.08
CA ILE A 106 -11.18 7.39 -2.34
C ILE A 106 -10.05 7.40 -3.37
N ASP A 107 -9.33 8.50 -3.48
CA ASP A 107 -8.11 8.61 -4.28
C ASP A 107 -6.90 8.54 -3.34
N VAL A 108 -5.98 7.63 -3.65
CA VAL A 108 -4.70 7.50 -2.97
C VAL A 108 -3.61 7.85 -3.98
N HIS A 109 -2.94 8.95 -3.73
CA HIS A 109 -1.93 9.51 -4.61
C HIS A 109 -0.84 10.18 -3.79
N SER A 110 0.22 10.62 -4.45
CA SER A 110 1.32 11.29 -3.76
C SER A 110 1.12 12.80 -3.65
N ILE A 111 1.68 13.42 -2.62
CA ILE A 111 1.74 14.88 -2.48
C ILE A 111 2.65 15.47 -3.56
N SER A 112 3.76 14.78 -3.88
CA SER A 112 4.71 15.21 -4.90
C SER A 112 4.22 15.05 -6.35
N GLY A 113 3.24 14.18 -6.59
CA GLY A 113 2.80 13.76 -7.92
C GLY A 113 3.67 12.67 -8.58
N ALA A 114 4.69 12.15 -7.89
CA ALA A 114 5.44 10.98 -8.31
C ALA A 114 4.69 9.67 -7.95
N PRO A 115 4.98 8.53 -8.59
CA PRO A 115 4.49 7.25 -8.11
C PRO A 115 4.92 7.00 -6.65
N ILE A 116 4.03 6.44 -5.85
CA ILE A 116 4.31 6.07 -4.45
C ILE A 116 5.18 4.81 -4.48
N ASP A 117 6.38 4.86 -3.89
CA ASP A 117 7.21 3.67 -3.72
C ASP A 117 6.68 2.80 -2.57
N PHE A 118 6.85 1.49 -2.71
CA PHE A 118 6.53 0.55 -1.65
C PHE A 118 7.53 -0.60 -1.62
N ALA A 119 7.76 -1.09 -0.41
CA ALA A 119 8.45 -2.33 -0.12
C ALA A 119 7.62 -3.19 0.83
N VAL A 120 7.60 -4.48 0.57
CA VAL A 120 7.02 -5.50 1.44
C VAL A 120 8.06 -6.57 1.70
N GLY A 121 8.42 -6.74 2.97
CA GLY A 121 9.25 -7.85 3.44
C GLY A 121 8.40 -8.87 4.18
N VAL A 122 8.61 -10.16 3.95
CA VAL A 122 8.03 -11.25 4.74
C VAL A 122 9.12 -12.26 5.07
N GLY A 123 9.28 -12.56 6.37
CA GLY A 123 10.26 -13.53 6.83
C GLY A 123 9.94 -14.95 6.37
N SER A 124 8.72 -15.45 6.64
CA SER A 124 8.35 -16.81 6.22
C SER A 124 6.85 -17.08 6.18
N ALA A 125 6.44 -18.06 5.36
CA ALA A 125 5.11 -18.66 5.34
C ALA A 125 5.21 -20.18 5.58
N SER A 126 4.43 -20.71 6.52
CA SER A 126 4.47 -22.12 6.90
C SER A 126 3.09 -22.72 7.22
N LEU A 127 2.95 -24.02 6.96
CA LEU A 127 1.82 -24.84 7.39
C LEU A 127 2.18 -25.57 8.66
N ASN A 128 1.25 -25.62 9.61
CA ASN A 128 1.46 -26.22 10.91
C ASN A 128 0.26 -27.09 11.30
N ALA A 129 0.53 -28.33 11.69
CA ALA A 129 -0.49 -29.25 12.14
C ALA A 129 -0.92 -28.95 13.59
N THR A 130 -2.20 -29.17 13.90
CA THR A 130 -2.72 -29.10 15.29
C THR A 130 -3.26 -30.44 15.80
N ASP A 131 -3.03 -31.53 15.05
CA ASP A 131 -3.45 -32.89 15.38
C ASP A 131 -2.52 -33.62 16.37
N GLY A 132 -1.45 -32.95 16.82
CA GLY A 132 -0.46 -33.50 17.74
C GLY A 132 0.71 -34.24 17.07
N SER A 133 0.76 -34.31 15.73
CA SER A 133 1.93 -34.81 14.97
C SER A 133 3.18 -33.95 15.20
N GLY A 134 2.98 -32.63 15.36
CA GLY A 134 4.06 -31.65 15.34
C GLY A 134 4.60 -31.37 13.93
N ASP A 135 3.86 -31.79 12.90
CA ASP A 135 4.27 -31.59 11.51
C ASP A 135 4.20 -30.11 11.12
N THR A 136 5.27 -29.64 10.47
CA THR A 136 5.36 -28.29 9.93
C THR A 136 6.02 -28.31 8.55
N THR A 137 5.52 -27.52 7.62
CA THR A 137 6.11 -27.33 6.30
C THR A 137 6.39 -25.85 6.08
N LEU A 138 7.66 -25.49 5.93
CA LEU A 138 8.05 -24.17 5.45
C LEU A 138 7.74 -24.11 3.95
N LEU A 139 6.87 -23.19 3.55
CA LEU A 139 6.44 -23.02 2.16
C LEU A 139 7.36 -22.06 1.42
N ALA A 140 7.61 -20.89 2.02
CA ALA A 140 8.45 -19.88 1.45
C ALA A 140 9.10 -19.01 2.55
N SER A 141 10.25 -18.45 2.25
CA SER A 141 10.97 -17.51 3.09
C SER A 141 11.53 -16.35 2.29
N ASP A 142 11.95 -15.33 3.03
CA ASP A 142 12.77 -14.23 2.51
C ASP A 142 12.15 -13.49 1.32
N ILE A 143 10.82 -13.37 1.39
CA ILE A 143 10.01 -12.73 0.36
C ILE A 143 10.24 -11.22 0.50
N GLY A 144 10.88 -10.64 -0.51
CA GLY A 144 11.03 -9.21 -0.64
C GLY A 144 10.35 -8.76 -1.92
N ILE A 145 9.55 -7.72 -1.85
CA ILE A 145 8.85 -7.10 -2.98
C ILE A 145 9.13 -5.62 -2.90
N GLU A 146 9.59 -5.03 -3.99
CA GLU A 146 9.79 -3.60 -4.16
C GLU A 146 9.08 -3.14 -5.43
N GLY A 147 8.46 -1.96 -5.39
CA GLY A 147 7.75 -1.45 -6.54
C GLY A 147 7.20 -0.05 -6.34
N GLY A 148 6.40 0.37 -7.31
CA GLY A 148 5.73 1.65 -7.33
C GLY A 148 4.24 1.51 -7.59
N LEU A 149 3.48 2.43 -7.01
CA LEU A 149 2.05 2.59 -7.18
C LEU A 149 1.80 3.93 -7.88
N ALA A 150 1.46 3.87 -9.16
CA ALA A 150 1.13 5.04 -9.96
C ALA A 150 -0.33 5.48 -9.81
N GLN A 151 -1.20 4.55 -9.40
CA GLN A 151 -2.62 4.83 -9.23
C GLN A 151 -3.24 3.87 -8.21
N LEU A 152 -4.03 4.41 -7.29
CA LEU A 152 -4.98 3.65 -6.49
C LEU A 152 -6.25 4.47 -6.26
N ASN A 153 -7.28 4.15 -7.04
CA ASN A 153 -8.61 4.72 -6.89
C ASN A 153 -9.56 3.64 -6.39
N ILE A 154 -10.31 3.94 -5.34
CA ILE A 154 -11.28 3.03 -4.73
C ILE A 154 -12.65 3.69 -4.76
N ARG A 155 -13.66 2.96 -5.24
CA ARG A 155 -15.07 3.36 -5.16
C ARG A 155 -15.84 2.32 -4.35
N VAL A 156 -16.64 2.79 -3.40
CA VAL A 156 -17.69 2.00 -2.76
C VAL A 156 -18.99 2.39 -3.45
N ASP A 157 -19.54 1.48 -4.24
CA ASP A 157 -20.82 1.65 -4.94
C ASP A 157 -21.94 1.06 -4.08
N THR A 158 -22.79 1.94 -3.56
CA THR A 158 -23.90 1.57 -2.68
C THR A 158 -25.13 1.08 -3.44
N ALA A 159 -25.19 1.30 -4.75
CA ALA A 159 -26.26 0.81 -5.60
C ALA A 159 -26.04 -0.64 -6.02
N THR A 160 -24.78 -1.05 -6.22
CA THR A 160 -24.41 -2.45 -6.58
C THR A 160 -23.85 -3.26 -5.42
N ASP A 161 -23.56 -2.64 -4.27
CA ASP A 161 -22.86 -3.24 -3.13
C ASP A 161 -21.44 -3.72 -3.49
N ASP A 162 -20.78 -3.02 -4.41
CA ASP A 162 -19.44 -3.36 -4.89
C ASP A 162 -18.38 -2.40 -4.36
N LEU A 163 -17.21 -2.96 -4.07
CA LEU A 163 -15.94 -2.24 -3.94
C LEU A 163 -15.17 -2.35 -5.25
N ILE A 164 -14.94 -1.23 -5.92
CA ILE A 164 -14.20 -1.17 -7.18
C ILE A 164 -12.84 -0.53 -6.91
N MET A 165 -11.76 -1.20 -7.29
CA MET A 165 -10.39 -0.69 -7.15
C MET A 165 -9.74 -0.61 -8.53
N ASN A 166 -9.28 0.57 -8.92
CA ASN A 166 -8.47 0.78 -10.11
C ASN A 166 -7.03 1.02 -9.67
N VAL A 167 -6.18 0.03 -9.90
CA VAL A 167 -4.80 0.00 -9.43
C VAL A 167 -3.86 0.04 -10.62
N GLY A 168 -2.87 0.92 -10.55
CA GLY A 168 -1.73 0.98 -11.47
C GLY A 168 -0.45 0.79 -10.67
N PHE A 169 0.21 -0.35 -10.84
CA PHE A 169 1.39 -0.70 -10.04
C PHE A 169 2.46 -1.37 -10.90
N ASN A 170 3.67 -1.43 -10.36
CA ASN A 170 4.71 -2.32 -10.85
C ASN A 170 5.42 -3.01 -9.69
N VAL A 171 6.19 -4.02 -10.02
CA VAL A 171 7.16 -4.65 -9.13
C VAL A 171 8.50 -4.51 -9.84
N THR A 172 9.41 -3.74 -9.25
CA THR A 172 10.73 -3.48 -9.81
C THR A 172 11.77 -4.49 -9.36
N ASP A 173 11.51 -5.11 -8.21
CA ASP A 173 12.28 -6.23 -7.70
C ASP A 173 11.40 -7.16 -6.85
N MET A 174 11.61 -8.46 -7.00
CA MET A 174 11.01 -9.47 -6.15
C MET A 174 11.92 -10.67 -6.04
N ASP A 175 12.21 -11.00 -4.78
CA ASP A 175 13.05 -12.11 -4.37
C ASP A 175 12.25 -12.99 -3.42
N MET A 176 12.29 -14.30 -3.60
CA MET A 176 11.61 -15.27 -2.74
C MET A 176 12.29 -16.62 -2.81
N ASP A 177 12.37 -17.30 -1.67
CA ASP A 177 12.77 -18.69 -1.58
C ASP A 177 11.52 -19.56 -1.38
N VAL A 178 11.33 -20.57 -2.22
CA VAL A 178 10.23 -21.55 -2.14
C VAL A 178 10.79 -22.83 -1.51
N ASP A 179 10.86 -22.84 -0.18
CA ASP A 179 11.60 -23.83 0.61
C ASP A 179 11.18 -25.27 0.35
N PHE A 180 9.88 -25.54 0.24
CA PHE A 180 9.39 -26.91 0.07
C PHE A 180 9.77 -27.52 -1.29
N LEU A 181 10.12 -26.68 -2.27
CA LEU A 181 10.60 -27.10 -3.60
C LEU A 181 12.11 -26.92 -3.76
N GLY A 182 12.76 -26.16 -2.88
CA GLY A 182 14.17 -25.76 -3.01
C GLY A 182 14.43 -24.91 -4.26
N VAL A 183 13.45 -24.07 -4.62
CA VAL A 183 13.49 -23.16 -5.78
C VAL A 183 13.52 -21.74 -5.27
N ASN A 184 14.44 -20.92 -5.77
CA ASN A 184 14.50 -19.50 -5.45
C ASN A 184 14.18 -18.69 -6.71
N ILE A 185 13.49 -17.58 -6.54
CA ILE A 185 13.25 -16.59 -7.58
C ILE A 185 14.00 -15.32 -7.21
N ARG A 186 14.76 -14.79 -8.16
CA ARG A 186 15.56 -13.58 -8.01
C ARG A 186 15.26 -12.57 -9.09
N ASP A 187 15.28 -11.29 -8.72
CA ASP A 187 15.11 -10.14 -9.60
C ASP A 187 13.84 -10.23 -10.46
N MET A 188 12.72 -10.68 -9.88
CA MET A 188 11.45 -10.73 -10.60
C MET A 188 10.84 -9.34 -10.71
N ARG A 189 10.46 -8.97 -11.94
CA ARG A 189 9.77 -7.71 -12.26
C ARG A 189 8.41 -7.99 -12.86
N VAL A 190 7.43 -7.18 -12.47
CA VAL A 190 6.09 -7.13 -13.07
C VAL A 190 5.87 -5.72 -13.56
N MET A 191 5.78 -5.57 -14.87
CA MET A 191 5.78 -4.28 -15.55
C MET A 191 4.56 -4.14 -16.46
N GLY A 192 4.31 -2.94 -16.98
CA GLY A 192 3.26 -2.73 -17.98
C GLY A 192 3.46 -3.60 -19.22
N ALA A 193 2.36 -3.93 -19.89
CA ALA A 193 2.34 -4.88 -21.01
C ALA A 193 3.06 -4.45 -22.31
N ASN A 194 3.71 -3.28 -22.30
CA ASN A 194 4.54 -2.80 -23.41
C ASN A 194 5.99 -2.53 -22.96
N PHE A 195 6.39 -3.08 -21.80
CA PHE A 195 7.69 -2.76 -21.20
C PHE A 195 8.82 -3.47 -21.93
N LEU A 196 8.62 -4.72 -22.35
CA LEU A 196 9.63 -5.49 -23.08
C LEU A 196 10.00 -4.83 -24.42
N GLU A 197 9.05 -4.16 -25.08
CA GLU A 197 9.25 -3.40 -26.32
C GLU A 197 10.16 -2.18 -26.12
N THR A 198 10.34 -1.72 -24.89
CA THR A 198 11.27 -0.63 -24.54
C THR A 198 12.70 -1.10 -24.26
N GLY A 199 12.94 -2.42 -24.26
CA GLY A 199 14.25 -3.03 -23.97
C GLY A 199 14.25 -3.98 -22.78
N GLY A 200 13.13 -4.10 -22.06
CA GLY A 200 12.88 -5.16 -21.08
C GLY A 200 13.92 -5.21 -19.96
N ALA A 201 14.55 -6.38 -19.76
CA ALA A 201 15.49 -6.62 -18.67
C ALA A 201 16.70 -5.66 -18.65
N GLY A 202 17.05 -5.05 -19.78
CA GLY A 202 18.15 -4.08 -19.88
C GLY A 202 17.77 -2.65 -19.49
N VAL A 203 16.50 -2.40 -19.18
CA VAL A 203 15.97 -1.08 -18.84
C VAL A 203 15.85 -0.96 -17.32
N ASP A 204 16.25 0.21 -16.82
CA ASP A 204 15.97 0.62 -15.45
C ASP A 204 14.47 1.00 -15.37
N PRO A 205 13.65 0.31 -14.57
CA PRO A 205 12.22 0.58 -14.47
C PRO A 205 11.91 1.98 -13.90
N THR A 206 12.89 2.65 -13.27
CA THR A 206 12.77 4.02 -12.76
C THR A 206 13.14 5.09 -13.81
N ASP A 207 13.60 4.68 -15.00
CA ASP A 207 13.96 5.61 -16.08
C ASP A 207 12.73 6.42 -16.54
N PRO A 208 12.73 7.76 -16.40
CA PRO A 208 11.62 8.62 -16.80
C PRO A 208 11.19 8.49 -18.26
N THR A 209 12.07 8.00 -19.14
CA THR A 209 11.77 7.80 -20.56
C THR A 209 10.91 6.56 -20.83
N THR A 210 10.84 5.62 -19.89
CA THR A 210 10.08 4.36 -20.02
C THR A 210 8.92 4.24 -19.04
N LEU A 211 8.75 5.23 -18.14
CA LEU A 211 7.70 5.25 -17.10
C LEU A 211 6.29 4.98 -17.64
N ALA A 212 5.97 5.44 -18.86
CA ALA A 212 4.66 5.23 -19.48
C ALA A 212 4.31 3.75 -19.70
N ASN A 213 5.32 2.89 -19.82
CA ASN A 213 5.17 1.44 -19.97
C ASN A 213 5.54 0.68 -18.70
N ALA A 214 5.94 1.38 -17.63
CA ALA A 214 6.45 0.73 -16.43
C ALA A 214 5.34 0.09 -15.57
N TYR A 215 4.11 0.59 -15.65
CA TYR A 215 3.01 0.20 -14.77
C TYR A 215 1.99 -0.70 -15.46
N ALA A 216 1.60 -1.78 -14.78
CA ALA A 216 0.47 -2.61 -15.13
C ALA A 216 -0.79 -2.09 -14.44
N PHE A 217 -1.92 -2.12 -15.15
CA PHE A 217 -3.19 -1.62 -14.63
C PHE A 217 -4.20 -2.75 -14.50
N ALA A 218 -4.99 -2.72 -13.43
CA ALA A 218 -6.09 -3.63 -13.18
C ALA A 218 -7.29 -2.88 -12.59
N THR A 219 -8.48 -3.29 -13.02
CA THR A 219 -9.72 -2.99 -12.29
C THR A 219 -10.14 -4.26 -11.56
N ILE A 220 -10.28 -4.16 -10.25
CA ILE A 220 -10.73 -5.23 -9.37
C ILE A 220 -12.10 -4.83 -8.85
N THR A 221 -13.08 -5.71 -8.97
CA THR A 221 -14.40 -5.53 -8.37
C THR A 221 -14.61 -6.61 -7.32
N VAL A 222 -14.89 -6.20 -6.09
CA VAL A 222 -15.17 -7.09 -4.97
C VAL A 222 -16.61 -6.86 -4.54
N GLY A 223 -17.40 -7.93 -4.50
CA GLY A 223 -18.83 -7.83 -4.22
C GLY A 223 -19.42 -9.15 -3.77
N LYS A 224 -20.75 -9.21 -3.73
CA LYS A 224 -21.46 -10.44 -3.39
C LYS A 224 -21.55 -11.37 -4.60
N GLY A 225 -21.15 -12.62 -4.41
CA GLY A 225 -21.33 -13.71 -5.37
C GLY A 225 -22.18 -14.84 -4.84
N THR A 226 -22.36 -15.85 -5.70
CA THR A 226 -22.97 -17.13 -5.34
C THR A 226 -22.04 -18.27 -5.72
N SER A 227 -21.69 -19.11 -4.73
CA SER A 227 -20.86 -20.29 -4.94
C SER A 227 -21.56 -21.27 -5.89
N ALA A 228 -20.86 -21.65 -6.96
CA ALA A 228 -21.38 -22.68 -7.87
C ALA A 228 -21.40 -24.08 -7.22
N ALA A 229 -20.58 -24.31 -6.20
CA ALA A 229 -20.45 -25.60 -5.53
C ALA A 229 -21.53 -25.81 -4.46
N THR A 230 -21.81 -24.79 -3.65
CA THR A 230 -22.73 -24.89 -2.50
C THR A 230 -24.08 -24.22 -2.77
N GLY A 231 -24.17 -23.33 -3.77
CA GLY A 231 -25.32 -22.46 -3.99
C GLY A 231 -25.49 -21.36 -2.93
N GLY A 232 -24.57 -21.26 -1.97
CA GLY A 232 -24.58 -20.25 -0.92
C GLY A 232 -23.92 -18.94 -1.34
N ASP A 233 -24.06 -17.94 -0.48
CA ASP A 233 -23.37 -16.65 -0.63
C ASP A 233 -21.85 -16.83 -0.60
N ALA A 234 -21.15 -16.04 -1.42
CA ALA A 234 -19.69 -15.99 -1.47
C ALA A 234 -19.22 -14.54 -1.62
N LEU A 235 -17.97 -14.28 -1.25
CA LEU A 235 -17.27 -13.06 -1.66
C LEU A 235 -16.77 -13.27 -3.09
N GLU A 236 -17.19 -12.44 -4.02
CA GLU A 236 -16.76 -12.48 -5.41
C GLU A 236 -15.68 -11.44 -5.65
N ILE A 237 -14.61 -11.84 -6.33
CA ILE A 237 -13.50 -10.97 -6.74
C ILE A 237 -13.34 -11.15 -8.24
N ALA A 238 -13.61 -10.09 -9.00
CA ALA A 238 -13.58 -10.09 -10.45
C ALA A 238 -12.44 -9.20 -10.98
N ILE A 239 -11.72 -9.71 -11.98
CA ILE A 239 -10.68 -8.98 -12.72
C ILE A 239 -10.97 -9.17 -14.22
N PRO A 240 -11.61 -8.19 -14.89
CA PRO A 240 -12.00 -8.32 -16.29
C PRO A 240 -10.82 -8.43 -17.25
N ASP A 241 -9.78 -7.62 -17.06
CA ASP A 241 -8.54 -7.62 -17.85
C ASP A 241 -7.41 -7.11 -16.95
N PHE A 242 -6.31 -7.86 -16.91
CA PHE A 242 -5.03 -7.46 -16.35
C PHE A 242 -3.96 -7.91 -17.34
N ARG A 243 -3.07 -6.99 -17.70
CA ARG A 243 -1.98 -7.26 -18.62
C ARG A 243 -0.68 -6.73 -18.07
N ALA A 244 0.36 -7.55 -18.18
CA ALA A 244 1.68 -7.22 -17.70
C ALA A 244 2.75 -7.97 -18.49
N ASP A 245 3.95 -7.44 -18.46
CA ASP A 245 5.16 -8.19 -18.77
C ASP A 245 5.78 -8.68 -17.47
N ILE A 246 6.33 -9.89 -17.49
CA ILE A 246 7.08 -10.45 -16.35
C ILE A 246 8.50 -10.76 -16.79
N ILE A 247 9.46 -10.36 -15.97
CA ILE A 247 10.88 -10.69 -16.16
C ILE A 247 11.34 -11.38 -14.90
N VAL A 248 12.11 -12.46 -15.01
CA VAL A 248 12.76 -13.12 -13.87
C VAL A 248 14.25 -13.20 -14.15
N GLY A 249 15.05 -12.50 -13.36
CA GLY A 249 16.51 -12.42 -13.55
C GLY A 249 17.21 -13.73 -13.25
N ALA A 250 16.76 -14.50 -12.26
CA ALA A 250 17.19 -15.88 -12.08
C ALA A 250 16.14 -16.76 -11.40
N VAL A 251 16.09 -18.01 -11.84
CA VAL A 251 15.52 -19.12 -11.07
C VAL A 251 16.67 -19.95 -10.57
N GLU A 252 16.74 -20.23 -9.28
CA GLU A 252 17.80 -21.03 -8.67
C GLU A 252 17.27 -22.32 -8.08
N ILE A 253 18.05 -23.40 -8.20
CA ILE A 253 17.75 -24.68 -7.56
C ILE A 253 18.99 -25.12 -6.81
N GLY A 254 18.87 -25.33 -5.49
CA GLY A 254 20.00 -25.70 -4.64
C GLY A 254 21.12 -24.64 -4.61
N GLY A 255 20.75 -23.36 -4.75
CA GLY A 255 21.68 -22.23 -4.72
C GLY A 255 22.46 -21.99 -6.02
N ALA A 256 22.07 -22.66 -7.12
CA ALA A 256 22.63 -22.40 -8.44
C ALA A 256 21.54 -21.93 -9.40
N SER A 257 21.76 -20.79 -10.05
CA SER A 257 20.89 -20.32 -11.12
C SER A 257 20.82 -21.32 -12.28
N ILE A 258 19.61 -21.64 -12.70
CA ILE A 258 19.32 -22.45 -13.90
C ILE A 258 18.96 -21.59 -15.11
N GLY A 259 18.98 -20.26 -14.95
CA GLY A 259 18.71 -19.29 -16.01
C GLY A 259 17.64 -18.27 -15.63
N SER A 260 17.40 -17.36 -16.57
CA SER A 260 16.36 -16.32 -16.53
C SER A 260 15.24 -16.65 -17.51
N PHE A 261 14.08 -16.04 -17.33
CA PHE A 261 13.03 -16.04 -18.36
C PHE A 261 12.25 -14.74 -18.36
N GLN A 262 11.52 -14.49 -19.44
CA GLN A 262 10.60 -13.37 -19.57
C GLN A 262 9.29 -13.87 -20.16
N MET A 263 8.20 -13.24 -19.77
CA MET A 263 6.86 -13.46 -20.25
C MET A 263 6.36 -12.14 -20.83
N ASP A 264 6.09 -12.20 -22.13
CA ASP A 264 5.67 -11.06 -22.93
C ASP A 264 4.15 -11.09 -23.09
N ASN A 265 3.48 -9.99 -22.75
CA ASN A 265 2.04 -9.82 -22.87
C ASN A 265 1.24 -10.87 -22.09
N LEU A 266 1.58 -11.13 -20.81
CA LEU A 266 0.72 -11.93 -19.94
C LEU A 266 -0.65 -11.24 -19.87
N ALA A 267 -1.71 -11.95 -20.26
CA ALA A 267 -3.07 -11.46 -20.19
C ALA A 267 -3.92 -12.37 -19.31
N VAL A 268 -4.37 -11.84 -18.17
CA VAL A 268 -5.34 -12.47 -17.28
C VAL A 268 -6.68 -11.79 -17.52
N THR A 269 -7.62 -12.50 -18.14
CA THR A 269 -8.92 -11.92 -18.56
C THR A 269 -10.08 -12.75 -18.04
N ASN A 270 -11.22 -12.09 -17.83
CA ASN A 270 -12.47 -12.73 -17.37
C ASN A 270 -12.29 -13.56 -16.10
N THR A 271 -11.45 -13.07 -15.17
CA THR A 271 -11.22 -13.77 -13.91
C THR A 271 -12.35 -13.48 -12.94
N ASN A 272 -12.89 -14.54 -12.34
CA ASN A 272 -13.93 -14.48 -11.33
C ASN A 272 -13.60 -15.51 -10.24
N MET A 273 -13.19 -15.03 -9.08
CA MET A 273 -12.87 -15.84 -7.91
C MET A 273 -14.01 -15.73 -6.90
N LYS A 274 -14.39 -16.86 -6.28
CA LYS A 274 -15.41 -16.92 -5.23
C LYS A 274 -14.82 -17.52 -3.98
N VAL A 275 -14.82 -16.75 -2.90
CA VAL A 275 -14.30 -17.15 -1.59
C VAL A 275 -15.49 -17.41 -0.67
N TYR A 276 -15.57 -18.61 -0.11
CA TYR A 276 -16.63 -19.05 0.79
C TYR A 276 -16.09 -20.11 1.75
N GLY A 277 -16.64 -20.15 2.97
CA GLY A 277 -16.34 -21.20 3.94
C GLY A 277 -16.94 -22.55 3.52
N HIS A 278 -16.37 -23.63 4.04
CA HIS A 278 -16.86 -25.00 3.86
C HIS A 278 -17.37 -25.56 5.19
#